data_AF-A0A3D1QBR8-F1
#
_entry.id   AF-A0A3D1QBR8-F1
#
_cell.length_a   1.000
_cell.length_b   1.000
_cell.length_c   1.000
_cell.angle_alpha   90.00
_cell.angle_beta   90.00
_cell.angle_gamma   90.00
#
_symmetry.space_group_name_H-M   'P 1'
#
loop_
_entity.id
_entity.type
_entity.pdbx_description
1 polymer ?
#
loop_
_entity_poly.entity_id
_entity_poly.type
_entity_poly.pdbx_seq_one_letter_code
_entity_poly.pdbx_strand_id
1 'polypeptide(L)'
;MRIRSFRNKSKLIFFAVLILSVILGSILMIQKFKTPKITQEPVIKLYLSGEDRVIELALEEYLAGTVAAEMPAGFGPEALKAQAVCARTYA
;
A
#
# COMPACT_ATOMS: atom_id res chain seq x y z
N MET A 1 -51.23 -14.74 25.53
CA MET A 1 -49.88 -15.16 25.07
C MET A 1 -49.36 -14.20 23.98
N ARG A 2 -48.94 -12.97 24.30
CA ARG A 2 -48.54 -11.95 23.28
C ARG A 2 -47.30 -11.10 23.62
N ILE A 3 -46.69 -11.33 24.79
CA ILE A 3 -45.65 -10.43 25.36
C ILE A 3 -44.22 -10.88 24.96
N ARG A 4 -44.01 -12.16 24.62
CA ARG A 4 -42.68 -12.72 24.26
C ARG A 4 -42.12 -12.21 22.92
N SER A 5 -42.99 -11.89 21.96
CA SER A 5 -42.60 -11.41 20.61
C SER A 5 -41.98 -10.01 20.64
N PHE A 6 -42.49 -9.11 21.50
CA PHE A 6 -42.03 -7.73 21.58
C PHE A 6 -40.62 -7.59 22.19
N ARG A 7 -40.31 -8.43 23.19
CA ARG A 7 -39.00 -8.46 23.87
C ARG A 7 -37.86 -8.93 22.95
N ASN A 8 -38.14 -9.81 22.00
CA ASN A 8 -37.12 -10.30 21.06
C ASN A 8 -36.87 -9.32 19.90
N LYS A 9 -37.89 -8.58 19.46
CA LYS A 9 -37.73 -7.52 18.46
C LYS A 9 -36.85 -6.37 18.96
N SER A 10 -37.02 -5.96 20.21
CA SER A 10 -36.16 -4.94 20.84
C SER A 10 -34.69 -5.38 20.93
N LYS A 11 -34.43 -6.65 21.28
CA LYS A 11 -33.07 -7.22 21.26
C LYS A 11 -32.50 -7.25 19.84
N LEU A 12 -33.30 -7.62 18.85
CA LEU A 12 -32.87 -7.66 17.45
C LEU A 12 -32.47 -6.27 16.93
N ILE A 13 -33.22 -5.23 17.30
CA ILE A 13 -32.91 -3.83 16.96
C ILE A 13 -31.59 -3.40 17.62
N PHE A 14 -31.37 -3.75 18.89
CA PHE A 14 -30.11 -3.43 19.59
C PHE A 14 -28.89 -4.08 18.92
N PHE A 15 -28.98 -5.37 18.55
CA PHE A 15 -27.90 -6.05 17.82
C PHE A 15 -27.66 -5.45 16.44
N ALA A 16 -28.72 -5.05 15.71
CA ALA A 16 -28.58 -4.39 14.42
C ALA A 16 -27.86 -3.03 14.53
N VAL A 17 -28.16 -2.23 15.55
CA VAL A 17 -27.48 -0.95 15.81
C VAL A 17 -26.01 -1.15 16.21
N LEU A 18 -25.71 -2.18 17.02
CA LEU A 18 -24.34 -2.54 17.38
C LEU A 18 -23.51 -2.97 16.16
N ILE A 19 -24.09 -3.76 15.26
CA ILE A 19 -23.43 -4.17 14.02
C ILE A 19 -23.21 -2.96 13.11
N LEU A 20 -24.20 -2.07 12.99
CA LEU A 20 -24.10 -0.85 12.19
C LEU A 20 -23.03 0.10 12.74
N SER A 21 -22.90 0.25 14.05
CA SER A 21 -21.87 1.11 14.66
C SER A 21 -20.47 0.55 14.45
N VAL A 22 -20.30 -0.78 14.49
CA VAL A 22 -19.03 -1.45 14.17
C VAL A 22 -18.66 -1.24 12.70
N ILE A 23 -19.60 -1.47 11.78
CA ILE A 23 -19.37 -1.27 10.33
C ILE A 23 -18.99 0.19 10.04
N LEU A 24 -19.70 1.15 10.63
CA LEU A 24 -19.43 2.56 10.45
C LEU A 24 -18.05 2.97 11.01
N GLY A 25 -17.67 2.41 12.16
CA GLY A 25 -16.33 2.59 12.73
C GLY A 25 -15.21 2.01 11.84
N SER A 26 -15.43 0.84 11.24
CA SER A 26 -14.47 0.24 10.31
C SER A 26 -14.25 1.10 9.06
N ILE A 27 -15.32 1.65 8.48
CA ILE A 27 -15.24 2.53 7.29
C ILE A 27 -14.43 3.79 7.61
N LEU A 28 -14.62 4.37 8.80
CA LEU A 28 -13.89 5.56 9.24
C LEU A 28 -12.38 5.28 9.42
N MET A 29 -12.01 4.09 9.88
CA MET A 29 -10.60 3.68 10.00
C MET A 29 -9.89 3.55 8.65
N ILE A 30 -10.58 3.05 7.62
CA ILE A 30 -9.99 2.85 6.28
C ILE A 30 -9.57 4.19 5.66
N GLN A 31 -10.33 5.27 5.90
CA GLN A 31 -10.00 6.58 5.32
C GLN A 31 -8.72 7.22 5.89
N LYS A 32 -8.26 6.79 7.06
CA LYS A 32 -7.01 7.30 7.65
C LYS A 32 -5.74 6.74 6.97
N PHE A 33 -5.86 5.67 6.19
CA PHE A 33 -4.73 5.04 5.47
C PHE A 33 -4.53 5.59 4.06
N LYS A 34 -4.94 6.83 3.78
CA LYS A 34 -4.63 7.46 2.49
C LYS A 34 -3.14 7.79 2.47
N THR A 35 -2.35 7.00 1.75
CA THR A 35 -0.91 7.22 1.57
C THR A 35 -0.67 8.61 0.99
N PRO A 36 0.29 9.40 1.52
CA PRO A 36 0.67 10.66 0.91
C PRO A 36 1.17 10.39 -0.50
N LYS A 37 0.57 11.05 -1.49
CA LYS A 37 1.05 11.00 -2.86
C LYS A 37 2.32 11.86 -2.89
N ILE A 38 3.48 11.26 -3.11
CA ILE A 38 4.72 12.03 -3.31
C ILE A 38 4.55 12.81 -4.62
N THR A 39 4.44 14.13 -4.51
CA THR A 39 4.09 15.01 -5.63
C THR A 39 5.28 15.31 -6.53
N GLN A 40 6.51 15.10 -6.05
CA GLN A 40 7.74 15.36 -6.80
C GLN A 40 8.71 14.19 -6.60
N GLU A 41 8.95 13.47 -7.68
CA GLU A 41 9.90 12.38 -7.72
C GLU A 41 11.32 12.93 -7.95
N PRO A 42 12.34 12.50 -7.18
CA PRO A 42 13.72 12.90 -7.41
C PRO A 42 14.23 12.41 -8.78
N VAL A 43 15.06 13.23 -9.43
CA VAL A 43 15.81 12.84 -10.63
C VAL A 43 17.22 12.47 -10.22
N ILE A 44 17.73 11.35 -10.74
CA ILE A 44 19.09 10.88 -10.51
C ILE A 44 19.94 10.98 -11.78
N LYS A 45 21.26 11.06 -11.61
CA LYS A 45 22.24 10.99 -12.70
C LYS A 45 22.87 9.62 -12.74
N LEU A 46 22.61 8.86 -13.81
CA LEU A 46 23.14 7.53 -14.03
C LEU A 46 24.29 7.59 -15.04
N TYR A 47 25.45 7.06 -14.67
CA TYR A 47 26.57 6.88 -15.59
C TYR A 47 26.46 5.52 -16.30
N LEU A 48 26.31 5.55 -17.62
CA LEU A 48 26.28 4.37 -18.49
C LEU A 48 27.71 4.03 -18.92
N SER A 49 28.35 3.14 -18.19
CA SER A 49 29.76 2.77 -18.42
C SER A 49 30.04 2.19 -19.81
N GLY A 50 29.08 1.49 -20.42
CA GLY A 50 29.22 0.95 -21.79
C GLY A 50 29.15 2.00 -22.89
N GLU A 51 28.66 3.21 -22.59
CA GLU A 51 28.44 4.29 -23.55
C GLU A 51 29.21 5.57 -23.19
N ASP A 52 30.00 5.53 -22.11
CA ASP A 52 30.77 6.64 -21.55
C ASP A 52 29.98 7.97 -21.45
N ARG A 53 28.74 7.90 -20.93
CA ARG A 53 27.87 9.07 -20.79
C ARG A 53 27.02 9.03 -19.53
N VAL A 54 26.56 10.21 -19.11
CA VAL A 54 25.61 10.38 -18.00
C VAL A 54 24.23 10.68 -18.56
N ILE A 55 23.21 10.01 -18.04
CA ILE A 55 21.80 10.27 -18.33
C ILE A 55 21.06 10.67 -17.05
N GLU A 56 19.92 11.33 -17.20
CA GLU A 56 19.02 11.67 -16.09
C GLU A 56 17.78 10.77 -16.14
N LEU A 57 17.39 10.22 -15.00
CA LEU A 57 16.25 9.32 -14.87
C LEU A 57 15.44 9.66 -13.62
N ALA A 58 14.14 9.36 -13.66
CA ALA A 58 13.32 9.39 -12.45
C ALA A 58 13.76 8.26 -11.50
N LEU A 59 13.76 8.51 -10.19
CA LEU A 59 14.25 7.55 -9.19
C LEU A 59 13.55 6.18 -9.32
N GLU A 60 12.24 6.14 -9.52
CA GLU A 60 11.46 4.90 -9.60
C GLU A 60 11.77 4.12 -10.89
N GLU A 61 12.13 4.79 -11.99
CA GLU A 61 12.60 4.14 -13.22
C GLU A 61 13.95 3.44 -12.99
N TYR A 62 14.88 4.11 -12.30
CA TYR A 62 16.13 3.49 -11.88
C TYR A 62 15.93 2.30 -10.94
N LEU A 63 15.04 2.42 -9.96
CA LEU A 63 14.75 1.36 -9.01
C LEU A 63 14.15 0.14 -9.71
N ALA A 64 13.20 0.34 -10.64
CA ALA A 64 12.62 -0.75 -11.41
C ALA A 64 13.68 -1.49 -12.23
N GLY A 65 14.57 -0.76 -12.92
CA GLY A 65 15.68 -1.35 -13.67
C GLY A 65 16.65 -2.11 -12.78
N THR A 66 17.03 -1.54 -11.64
CA THR A 66 17.96 -2.16 -10.67
C THR A 66 17.37 -3.45 -10.08
N VAL A 67 16.11 -3.41 -9.64
CA VAL A 67 15.44 -4.59 -9.09
C VAL A 67 15.30 -5.69 -10.15
N ALA A 68 14.97 -5.34 -11.39
CA ALA A 68 14.85 -6.30 -12.49
C ALA A 68 16.19 -6.92 -12.89
N ALA A 69 17.29 -6.17 -12.77
CA ALA A 69 18.64 -6.66 -13.07
C ALA A 69 19.18 -7.60 -11.96
N GLU A 70 18.86 -7.30 -10.69
CA GLU A 70 19.40 -8.04 -9.53
C GLU A 70 18.51 -9.22 -9.09
N MET A 71 17.19 -9.11 -9.24
CA MET A 71 16.25 -10.14 -8.78
C MET A 71 15.35 -10.67 -9.91
N PRO A 72 15.30 -12.00 -10.12
CA PRO A 72 14.34 -12.61 -11.03
C PRO A 72 12.89 -12.31 -10.60
N ALA A 73 12.02 -12.03 -11.58
CA ALA A 73 10.60 -11.75 -11.33
C ALA A 73 9.83 -12.90 -10.65
N GLY A 74 10.39 -14.11 -10.62
CA GLY A 74 9.84 -15.28 -9.91
C GLY A 74 10.05 -15.25 -8.40
N PHE A 75 10.82 -14.30 -7.86
CA PHE A 75 10.98 -14.13 -6.42
C PHE A 75 9.68 -13.65 -5.78
N GLY A 76 9.52 -13.96 -4.49
CA GLY A 76 8.37 -13.51 -3.72
C GLY A 76 8.27 -11.97 -3.67
N PRO A 77 7.07 -11.41 -3.58
CA PRO A 77 6.88 -9.96 -3.60
C PRO A 77 7.59 -9.24 -2.44
N GLU A 78 7.76 -9.89 -1.28
CA GLU A 78 8.51 -9.36 -0.14
C GLU A 78 10.01 -9.24 -0.44
N ALA A 79 10.58 -10.19 -1.18
CA ALA A 79 11.98 -10.12 -1.58
C ALA A 79 12.20 -8.97 -2.58
N LEU A 80 11.30 -8.82 -3.56
CA LEU A 80 11.36 -7.70 -4.52
C LEU A 80 11.22 -6.35 -3.82
N LYS A 81 10.33 -6.23 -2.82
CA LYS A 81 10.19 -5.02 -2.00
C LYS A 81 11.44 -4.73 -1.18
N ALA A 82 12.06 -5.76 -0.57
CA ALA A 82 13.29 -5.60 0.18
C ALA A 82 14.43 -5.08 -0.72
N GLN A 83 14.57 -5.65 -1.92
CA GLN A 83 15.56 -5.18 -2.89
C GLN A 83 15.30 -3.74 -3.34
N ALA A 84 14.05 -3.35 -3.55
CA ALA A 84 13.72 -1.96 -3.90
C ALA A 84 14.17 -0.97 -2.81
N VAL A 85 14.03 -1.33 -1.52
CA VAL A 85 14.52 -0.52 -0.40
C VAL A 85 16.05 -0.45 -0.39
N CYS A 86 16.73 -1.57 -0.65
CA CYS A 86 18.19 -1.62 -0.74
C CYS A 86 18.71 -0.75 -1.90
N ALA A 87 18.15 -0.90 -3.10
CA ALA A 87 18.52 -0.11 -4.28
C ALA A 87 18.33 1.39 -4.03
N ARG A 88 17.23 1.78 -3.38
CA ARG A 88 16.96 3.18 -3.02
C ARG A 88 17.91 3.76 -1.99
N THR A 89 18.43 2.92 -1.09
CA THR A 89 19.40 3.34 -0.08
C THR A 89 20.77 3.59 -0.69
N TYR A 90 21.09 2.91 -1.80
CA TYR A 90 22.35 3.05 -2.50
C TYR A 90 22.37 4.21 -3.50
N ALA A 91 21.23 4.47 -4.16
CA ALA A 91 21.03 5.55 -5.13
C ALA A 91 21.38 6.92 -4.58
#